data_AF-A0A847D0I9-F1
#
_entry.id   AF-A0A847D0I9-F1
#
_cell.length_a   1.000
_cell.length_b   1.000
_cell.length_c   1.000
_cell.angle_alpha   90.00
_cell.angle_beta   90.00
_cell.angle_gamma   90.00
#
_symmetry.space_group_name_H-M   'P 1'
#
loop_
_entity.id
_entity.type
_entity.pdbx_description
1 polymer ?
#
loop_
_entity_poly.entity_id
_entity_poly.type
_entity_poly.pdbx_seq_one_letter_code
_entity_poly.pdbx_strand_id
1 'polypeptide(L)'
;MEFFLAEFNFEEGNIERCTNPGCESLALPGATVNWKSASPLVSLHRQSDWIVFLWGSARHKKDGIAGHDVAREMAATLAEGGSLRTYLRNLEGGFDVIAWNEKEDRLLFATDPFGMTKLYFGGDHGKIVI
;
A
#
# COMPACT_ATOMS: atom_id res chain seq x y z
N MET A 1 -10.99 -17.29 0.56
CA MET A 1 -9.64 -16.81 0.89
C MET A 1 -9.63 -15.33 0.57
N GLU A 2 -9.36 -14.49 1.56
CA GLU A 2 -9.08 -13.07 1.35
C GLU A 2 -7.71 -12.99 0.69
N PHE A 3 -7.58 -12.19 -0.38
CA PHE A 3 -6.30 -11.97 -1.04
C PHE A 3 -6.23 -10.52 -1.51
N PHE A 4 -5.01 -10.01 -1.51
CA PHE A 4 -4.61 -8.76 -2.14
C PHE A 4 -3.64 -9.13 -3.26
N LEU A 5 -3.81 -8.52 -4.44
CA LEU A 5 -2.91 -8.68 -5.57
C LEU A 5 -2.66 -7.31 -6.18
N ALA A 6 -1.41 -6.86 -6.19
CA ALA A 6 -1.00 -5.65 -6.89
C ALA A 6 0.12 -5.95 -7.87
N GLU A 7 -0.01 -5.41 -9.07
CA GLU A 7 1.02 -5.46 -10.11
C GLU A 7 1.52 -4.04 -10.36
N PHE A 8 2.81 -3.82 -10.16
CA PHE A 8 3.51 -2.56 -10.44
C PHE A 8 4.48 -2.79 -11.59
N ASN A 9 4.28 -2.08 -12.69
CA ASN A 9 5.12 -2.15 -13.88
C ASN A 9 5.99 -0.89 -13.97
N PHE A 10 7.30 -1.08 -13.87
CA PHE A 10 8.30 -0.02 -13.96
C PHE A 10 8.85 0.14 -15.39
N GLU A 11 8.52 -0.76 -16.31
CA GLU A 11 9.08 -0.81 -17.67
C GLU A 11 8.13 -0.26 -18.75
N GLU A 12 7.10 0.54 -18.38
CA GLU A 12 6.07 1.07 -19.30
C GLU A 12 5.37 -0.01 -20.18
N GLY A 13 5.55 -1.30 -19.89
CA GLY A 13 4.88 -2.38 -20.61
C GLY A 13 3.37 -2.33 -20.42
N ASN A 14 2.62 -2.98 -21.32
CA ASN A 14 1.17 -3.08 -21.19
C ASN A 14 0.80 -3.75 -19.85
N ILE A 15 0.24 -2.96 -18.95
CA ILE A 15 -0.42 -3.49 -17.76
C ILE A 15 -1.77 -4.03 -18.22
N GLU A 16 -1.88 -5.35 -18.29
CA GLU A 16 -3.17 -5.98 -18.54
C GLU A 16 -4.11 -5.62 -17.39
N ARG A 17 -5.20 -4.91 -17.72
CA ARG A 17 -6.26 -4.64 -16.75
C ARG A 17 -6.94 -5.95 -16.39
N CYS A 18 -6.46 -6.61 -15.34
CA CYS A 18 -7.17 -7.71 -14.73
C CYS A 18 -8.36 -7.15 -13.96
N THR A 19 -9.58 -7.47 -14.40
CA THR A 19 -10.79 -7.27 -13.61
C THR A 19 -11.27 -8.63 -13.15
N ASN A 20 -11.05 -8.94 -11.87
CA ASN A 20 -11.53 -10.19 -11.28
C ASN A 20 -12.99 -10.01 -10.79
N PRO A 21 -13.97 -10.80 -11.27
CA PRO A 21 -15.36 -10.68 -10.82
C PRO A 21 -15.47 -10.80 -9.29
N GLY A 22 -16.10 -9.81 -8.65
CA GLY A 22 -16.22 -9.75 -7.19
C GLY A 22 -15.01 -9.15 -6.45
N CYS A 23 -14.07 -8.53 -7.18
CA CYS A 23 -12.97 -7.74 -6.64
C CYS A 23 -13.14 -6.25 -6.99
N GLU A 24 -12.67 -5.39 -6.09
CA GLU A 24 -12.35 -4.01 -6.40
C GLU A 24 -11.02 -3.94 -7.14
N SER A 25 -10.94 -2.99 -8.07
CA SER A 25 -9.76 -2.79 -8.91
C SER A 25 -9.47 -1.30 -9.05
N LEU A 26 -8.19 -0.93 -8.94
CA LEU A 26 -7.70 0.42 -9.19
C LEU A 26 -6.57 0.35 -10.22
N ALA A 27 -6.79 1.00 -11.38
CA ALA A 27 -5.75 1.20 -12.38
C ALA A 27 -5.05 2.54 -12.11
N LEU A 28 -3.72 2.51 -12.06
CA LEU A 28 -2.83 3.63 -11.83
C LEU A 28 -1.83 3.74 -13.00
N PRO A 29 -1.23 4.92 -13.24
CA PRO A 29 -0.03 5.01 -14.08
C PRO A 29 1.03 4.03 -13.54
N GLY A 30 1.50 3.11 -14.38
CA GLY A 30 2.50 2.13 -13.98
C GLY A 30 2.02 1.05 -13.00
N ALA A 31 0.73 0.97 -12.63
CA ALA A 31 0.26 -0.12 -11.76
C ALA A 31 -1.21 -0.53 -11.94
N THR A 32 -1.53 -1.78 -11.63
CA THR A 32 -2.91 -2.24 -11.39
C THR A 32 -3.00 -2.93 -10.05
N VAL A 33 -3.96 -2.51 -9.26
CA VAL A 33 -4.22 -3.06 -7.94
C VAL A 33 -5.60 -3.73 -7.94
N ASN A 34 -5.68 -4.97 -7.46
CA ASN A 34 -6.89 -5.78 -7.40
C ASN A 34 -7.04 -6.40 -6.01
N TRP A 35 -8.18 -6.18 -5.36
CA TRP A 35 -8.44 -6.75 -4.04
C TRP A 35 -9.90 -7.15 -3.89
N LYS A 36 -10.17 -8.15 -3.06
CA LYS A 36 -11.55 -8.53 -2.77
C LYS A 36 -12.16 -7.53 -1.77
N SER A 37 -13.29 -6.90 -2.11
CA SER A 37 -14.04 -5.94 -1.28
C SER A 37 -14.39 -6.44 0.13
N ALA A 38 -14.38 -7.76 0.33
CA ALA A 38 -14.61 -8.39 1.62
C ALA A 38 -13.39 -8.35 2.57
N SER A 39 -12.31 -7.63 2.23
CA SER A 39 -11.16 -7.43 3.12
C SER A 39 -11.32 -6.09 3.88
N PRO A 40 -11.99 -6.07 5.06
CA PRO A 40 -12.39 -4.85 5.78
C PRO A 40 -11.25 -4.03 6.38
N LEU A 41 -10.00 -4.27 5.95
CA LEU A 41 -8.81 -3.71 6.59
C LEU A 41 -7.90 -2.93 5.63
N VAL A 42 -8.34 -2.62 4.40
CA VAL A 42 -7.55 -1.80 3.47
C VAL A 42 -7.96 -0.33 3.60
N SER A 43 -7.11 0.50 4.20
CA SER A 43 -7.23 1.95 4.09
C SER A 43 -6.43 2.43 2.89
N LEU A 44 -7.07 3.23 2.03
CA LEU A 44 -6.47 3.82 0.84
C LEU A 44 -6.50 5.33 0.96
N HIS A 45 -5.35 5.97 0.77
CA HIS A 45 -5.28 7.43 0.69
C HIS A 45 -4.36 7.89 -0.44
N ARG A 46 -4.79 8.92 -1.17
CA ARG A 46 -4.02 9.57 -2.22
C ARG A 46 -3.73 11.01 -1.80
N GLN A 47 -2.46 11.40 -1.84
CA GLN A 47 -2.01 12.75 -1.55
C GLN A 47 -0.88 13.12 -2.52
N SER A 48 -1.10 14.17 -3.32
CA SER A 48 -0.18 14.57 -4.40
C SER A 48 0.10 13.38 -5.34
N ASP A 49 1.39 13.07 -5.58
CA ASP A 49 1.83 11.95 -6.43
C ASP A 49 1.90 10.60 -5.68
N TRP A 50 1.55 10.58 -4.38
CA TRP A 50 1.62 9.38 -3.54
C TRP A 50 0.25 8.73 -3.33
N ILE A 51 0.22 7.41 -3.41
CA ILE A 51 -0.92 6.57 -3.05
C ILE A 51 -0.46 5.56 -2.02
N VAL A 52 -1.08 5.57 -0.85
CA VAL A 52 -0.79 4.68 0.26
C VAL A 52 -1.95 3.70 0.43
N PHE A 53 -1.61 2.42 0.46
CA PHE A 53 -2.47 1.32 0.84
C PHE A 53 -1.96 0.75 2.15
N LEU A 54 -2.82 0.67 3.14
CA LEU A 54 -2.49 0.19 4.48
C LEU A 54 -3.45 -0.94 4.87
N TRP A 55 -2.89 -2.10 5.20
CA TRP A 55 -3.63 -3.25 5.73
C TRP A 55 -3.50 -3.34 7.23
N GLY A 56 -4.53 -3.85 7.90
CA GLY A 56 -4.45 -4.25 9.30
C GLY A 56 -4.82 -3.14 10.27
N SER A 57 -4.18 -3.13 11.43
CA SER A 57 -4.55 -2.30 12.59
C SER A 57 -3.40 -1.46 13.11
N ALA A 58 -2.72 -0.75 12.20
CA ALA A 58 -1.68 0.21 12.57
C ALA A 58 -2.26 1.34 13.43
N ARG A 59 -1.54 1.71 14.49
CA ARG A 59 -1.87 2.86 15.35
C ARG A 59 -0.60 3.49 15.91
N HIS A 60 -0.67 4.76 16.33
CA HIS A 60 0.46 5.43 16.97
C HIS A 60 0.74 4.87 18.36
N LYS A 61 2.02 4.71 18.69
CA LYS A 61 2.48 4.25 20.02
C LYS A 61 2.13 5.22 21.15
N LYS A 62 2.03 6.51 20.84
CA LYS A 62 1.89 7.58 21.86
C LYS A 62 0.46 8.08 22.04
N ASP A 63 -0.47 7.71 21.16
CA ASP A 63 -1.83 8.17 21.22
C ASP A 63 -2.79 7.03 21.60
N GLY A 64 -3.46 7.20 22.74
CA GLY A 64 -4.56 6.33 23.18
C GLY A 64 -5.89 6.62 22.46
N ILE A 65 -5.90 7.48 21.46
CA ILE A 65 -7.11 8.00 20.83
C ILE A 65 -7.36 7.28 19.50
N ALA A 66 -8.45 6.52 19.45
CA ALA A 66 -9.01 6.01 18.22
C ALA A 66 -9.40 7.19 17.30
N GLY A 67 -8.95 7.19 16.04
CA GLY A 67 -9.42 8.16 15.04
C GLY A 67 -8.38 8.71 14.06
N HIS A 68 -7.10 8.43 14.24
CA HIS A 68 -6.07 8.82 13.27
C HIS A 68 -6.13 7.95 12.02
N ASP A 69 -6.33 8.58 10.86
CA ASP A 69 -6.26 7.93 9.56
C ASP A 69 -4.78 7.76 9.18
N VAL A 70 -4.18 6.66 9.64
CA VAL A 70 -2.75 6.39 9.49
C VAL A 70 -2.32 6.39 8.01
N ALA A 71 -3.15 5.88 7.09
CA ALA A 71 -2.82 5.88 5.66
C ALA A 71 -2.73 7.31 5.11
N ARG A 72 -3.64 8.19 5.54
CA ARG A 72 -3.61 9.62 5.17
C ARG A 72 -2.36 10.33 5.68
N GLU A 73 -2.00 10.10 6.93
CA GLU A 73 -0.82 10.73 7.53
C GLU A 73 0.50 10.24 6.90
N MET A 74 0.57 8.95 6.55
CA MET A 74 1.68 8.40 5.77
C MET A 74 1.79 9.10 4.41
N ALA A 75 0.67 9.23 3.69
CA ALA A 75 0.64 9.87 2.38
C ALA A 75 1.06 11.35 2.47
N ALA A 76 0.57 12.08 3.48
CA ALA A 76 0.98 13.47 3.74
C ALA A 76 2.48 13.57 4.05
N THR A 77 3.00 12.71 4.92
CA THR A 77 4.43 12.68 5.27
C THR A 77 5.30 12.45 4.02
N LEU A 78 4.90 11.53 3.15
CA LEU A 78 5.62 11.24 1.91
C LEU A 78 5.54 12.39 0.91
N ALA A 79 4.38 13.03 0.77
CA ALA A 79 4.18 14.19 -0.09
C ALA A 79 5.03 15.41 0.32
N GLU A 80 5.34 15.53 1.61
CA GLU A 80 6.23 16.57 2.17
C GLU A 80 7.72 16.20 2.09
N GLY A 81 8.08 15.09 1.43
CA GLY A 81 9.46 14.62 1.28
C GLY A 81 9.99 13.86 2.51
N GLY A 82 9.10 13.45 3.42
CA GLY A 82 9.43 12.63 4.57
C GLY A 82 9.78 11.18 4.23
N SER A 83 10.10 10.40 5.26
CA SER A 83 10.51 8.99 5.11
C SER A 83 9.47 8.05 5.70
N LEU A 84 9.01 7.09 4.90
CA LEU A 84 8.15 6.00 5.36
C LEU A 84 8.79 5.28 6.57
N ARG A 85 10.09 5.00 6.51
CA ARG A 85 10.83 4.35 7.61
C ARG A 85 10.73 5.13 8.93
N THR A 86 10.86 6.46 8.87
CA THR A 86 10.79 7.29 10.07
C THR A 86 9.37 7.32 10.63
N TYR A 87 8.35 7.43 9.77
CA TYR A 87 6.95 7.39 10.19
C TYR A 87 6.59 6.05 10.86
N LEU A 88 6.97 4.93 10.24
CA LEU A 88 6.71 3.57 10.75
C LEU A 88 7.26 3.32 12.17
N ARG A 89 8.34 3.99 12.58
CA ARG A 89 8.89 3.86 13.94
C ARG A 89 7.93 4.33 15.03
N ASN A 90 6.96 5.16 14.68
CA ASN A 90 5.97 5.70 15.60
C ASN A 90 4.72 4.80 15.71
N LEU A 91 4.64 3.74 14.91
CA LEU A 91 3.48 2.86 14.85
C LEU A 91 3.68 1.54 15.59
N GLU A 92 2.57 0.99 16.06
CA GLU A 92 2.42 -0.36 16.56
C GLU A 92 1.15 -1.01 15.98
N GLY A 93 0.99 -2.32 16.19
CA GLY A 93 -0.08 -3.13 15.60
C GLY A 93 0.45 -4.11 14.57
N GLY A 94 -0.44 -4.94 14.03
CA GLY A 94 -0.16 -5.80 12.88
C GLY A 94 -0.65 -5.11 11.61
N PHE A 95 0.26 -4.84 10.67
CA PHE A 95 -0.07 -4.13 9.45
C PHE A 95 0.93 -4.42 8.32
N ASP A 96 0.47 -4.21 7.09
CA ASP A 96 1.32 -4.09 5.90
C ASP A 96 1.02 -2.75 5.23
N VAL A 97 2.01 -2.17 4.56
CA VAL A 97 1.85 -0.93 3.81
C VAL A 97 2.52 -1.04 2.45
N ILE A 98 1.84 -0.51 1.43
CA ILE A 98 2.38 -0.24 0.11
C ILE A 98 2.18 1.25 -0.17
N ALA A 99 3.24 1.94 -0.59
CA ALA A 99 3.18 3.32 -1.04
C ALA A 99 3.76 3.44 -2.44
N TRP A 100 2.94 3.91 -3.37
CA TRP A 100 3.29 4.12 -4.77
C TRP A 100 3.41 5.60 -5.07
N ASN A 101 4.52 6.02 -5.68
CA ASN A 101 4.67 7.35 -6.24
C ASN A 101 4.52 7.27 -7.77
N GLU A 102 3.44 7.84 -8.30
CA GLU A 102 3.11 7.80 -9.72
C GLU A 102 4.05 8.64 -10.60
N LYS A 103 4.78 9.60 -10.01
CA LYS A 103 5.66 10.51 -10.75
C LYS A 103 7.12 10.04 -10.79
N GLU A 104 7.56 9.40 -9.72
CA GLU A 104 8.92 8.87 -9.58
C GLU A 104 9.03 7.40 -10.01
N ASP A 105 7.91 6.77 -10.42
CA ASP A 105 7.77 5.33 -10.60
C ASP A 105 8.41 4.55 -9.45
N ARG A 106 8.00 4.91 -8.22
CA ARG A 106 8.66 4.43 -7.00
C ARG A 106 7.68 3.70 -6.11
N LEU A 107 7.99 2.44 -5.85
CA LEU A 107 7.26 1.59 -4.92
C LEU A 107 8.03 1.43 -3.61
N LEU A 108 7.33 1.66 -2.51
CA LEU A 108 7.78 1.35 -1.17
C LEU A 108 6.81 0.36 -0.57
N PHE A 109 7.32 -0.64 0.15
CA PHE A 109 6.48 -1.53 0.93
C PHE A 109 7.18 -1.88 2.24
N ALA A 110 6.39 -2.12 3.27
CA ALA A 110 6.87 -2.50 4.58
C ALA A 110 5.81 -3.29 5.35
N THR A 111 6.25 -4.06 6.33
CA THR A 111 5.40 -4.79 7.26
C THR A 111 5.69 -4.36 8.70
N ASP A 112 4.83 -4.74 9.63
CA ASP A 112 5.06 -4.57 11.05
C ASP A 112 6.38 -5.24 11.50
N PRO A 113 7.07 -4.73 12.55
CA PRO A 113 8.40 -5.21 12.93
C PRO A 113 8.50 -6.70 13.26
N PHE A 114 7.38 -7.36 13.53
CA PHE A 114 7.32 -8.77 13.88
C PHE A 114 6.87 -9.65 12.71
N GLY A 115 6.52 -9.05 11.55
CA GLY A 115 5.99 -9.76 10.40
C GLY A 115 4.72 -10.53 10.74
N MET A 116 3.88 -9.97 11.61
CA MET A 116 2.60 -10.57 11.96
C MET A 116 1.68 -10.64 10.75
N THR A 117 1.73 -9.61 9.92
CA THR A 117 1.14 -9.59 8.58
C THR A 117 2.20 -9.99 7.57
N LYS A 118 1.86 -10.86 6.62
CA LYS A 118 2.82 -11.35 5.63
C LYS A 118 2.54 -10.72 4.28
N LEU A 119 3.50 -9.94 3.81
CA LEU A 119 3.56 -9.46 2.43
C LEU A 119 4.50 -10.35 1.62
N TYR A 120 3.96 -10.94 0.55
CA TYR A 120 4.74 -11.71 -0.42
C TYR A 120 4.96 -10.84 -1.64
N PHE A 121 6.11 -10.96 -2.30
CA PHE A 121 6.33 -10.27 -3.56
C PHE A 121 7.20 -11.11 -4.48
N GLY A 122 7.06 -10.89 -5.78
CA GLY A 122 7.81 -11.56 -6.83
C GLY A 122 7.98 -10.67 -8.05
N GLY A 123 8.90 -11.06 -8.92
CA GLY A 123 9.05 -10.46 -10.25
C GLY A 123 8.32 -11.29 -11.29
N ASP A 124 7.55 -10.66 -12.17
CA ASP A 124 6.95 -11.30 -13.34
C ASP A 124 7.06 -10.39 -14.56
N HIS A 125 7.82 -10.81 -15.58
CA HIS A 125 7.98 -10.07 -16.84
C HIS A 125 8.25 -8.55 -16.67
N GLY A 126 9.18 -8.17 -15.79
CA GLY A 126 9.53 -6.76 -15.52
C GLY A 126 8.60 -6.04 -14.52
N LYS A 127 7.56 -6.73 -14.03
CA LYS A 127 6.63 -6.23 -13.02
C LYS A 127 7.01 -6.73 -11.63
N ILE A 128 6.72 -5.92 -10.61
CA ILE A 128 6.65 -6.38 -9.23
C ILE A 128 5.21 -6.79 -8.94
N VAL A 129 5.02 -8.04 -8.55
CA VAL A 129 3.74 -8.60 -8.11
C VAL A 129 3.79 -8.73 -6.59
N ILE A 130 2.80 -8.16 -5.90
CA ILE A 130 2.63 -8.21 -4.44
C ILE A 130 1.30 -8.90 -4.13
#